data_AF-A0A4S0JFF4-F1
#
_entry.id   AF-A0A4S0JFF4-F1
#
_cell.length_a   1.000
_cell.length_b   1.000
_cell.length_c   1.000
_cell.angle_alpha   90.00
_cell.angle_beta   90.00
_cell.angle_gamma   90.00
#
_symmetry.space_group_name_H-M   'P 1'
#
loop_
_entity.id
_entity.type
_entity.pdbx_description
1 polymer ?
#
loop_
_entity_poly.entity_id
_entity_poly.type
_entity_poly.pdbx_seq_one_letter_code
_entity_poly.pdbx_strand_id
1 'polypeptide(L)'
;MSRLDNFISRMSAQRDILNQICPEVAKMEGPVLELGLGNGRTFHHLRELLPGRRILVFDRDVGAHASSIPDAENLVLGEIRETAV
;
A
#
# COMPACT_ATOMS: atom_id res chain seq x y z
N MET A 1 5.15 -24.93 -8.81
CA MET A 1 5.37 -24.10 -7.61
C MET A 1 4.22 -24.30 -6.66
N SER A 2 4.51 -24.38 -5.36
CA SER A 2 3.47 -24.43 -4.31
C SER A 2 2.82 -23.06 -4.10
N ARG A 3 1.72 -23.01 -3.34
CA ARG A 3 1.11 -21.73 -2.93
C ARG A 3 2.06 -20.89 -2.07
N LEU A 4 2.93 -21.53 -1.31
CA LEU A 4 3.94 -20.86 -0.48
C LEU A 4 5.02 -20.21 -1.36
N ASP A 5 5.52 -20.91 -2.37
CA ASP A 5 6.52 -20.36 -3.31
C ASP A 5 5.98 -19.13 -4.04
N ASN A 6 4.74 -19.19 -4.51
CA ASN A 6 4.08 -18.06 -5.16
C ASN A 6 3.87 -16.88 -4.21
N PHE A 7 3.55 -17.14 -2.94
CA PHE A 7 3.41 -16.09 -1.93
C PHE A 7 4.76 -15.39 -1.68
N ILE A 8 5.83 -16.17 -1.48
CA ILE A 8 7.19 -15.63 -1.27
C ILE A 8 7.62 -14.82 -2.50
N SER A 9 7.47 -15.39 -3.70
CA SER A 9 7.82 -14.71 -4.95
C SER A 9 7.09 -13.37 -5.11
N ARG A 10 5.78 -13.33 -4.84
CA ARG A 10 5.01 -12.09 -4.89
C ARG A 10 5.49 -11.07 -3.85
N MET A 11 5.68 -11.47 -2.59
CA MET A 11 6.11 -10.55 -1.54
C MET A 11 7.49 -9.96 -1.81
N SER A 12 8.44 -10.78 -2.29
CA SER A 12 9.78 -10.31 -2.69
C SER A 12 9.71 -9.34 -3.87
N ALA A 13 8.93 -9.67 -4.91
CA ALA A 13 8.77 -8.79 -6.07
C ALA A 13 8.17 -7.43 -5.69
N GLN A 14 7.13 -7.40 -4.83
CA GLN A 14 6.54 -6.15 -4.35
C GLN A 14 7.57 -5.29 -3.61
N ARG A 15 8.33 -5.88 -2.67
CA ARG A 15 9.38 -5.15 -1.94
C ARG A 15 10.45 -4.61 -2.87
N ASP A 16 10.96 -5.45 -3.78
CA ASP A 16 12.10 -5.10 -4.63
C ASP A 16 11.72 -3.99 -5.62
N ILE A 17 10.53 -4.07 -6.22
CA ILE A 17 10.00 -3.02 -7.10
C ILE A 17 9.82 -1.71 -6.33
N LEU A 18 9.18 -1.74 -5.15
CA LEU A 18 8.98 -0.53 -4.34
C LEU A 18 10.31 0.11 -3.95
N ASN A 19 11.27 -0.69 -3.47
CA ASN A 19 12.62 -0.21 -3.14
C ASN A 19 13.32 0.44 -4.34
N GLN A 20 13.08 -0.07 -5.55
CA GLN A 20 13.67 0.48 -6.77
C GLN A 20 13.02 1.79 -7.21
N ILE A 21 11.69 1.90 -7.14
CA ILE A 21 10.97 3.05 -7.73
C ILE A 21 10.75 4.21 -6.76
N CYS A 22 10.63 3.92 -5.45
CA CYS A 22 10.32 4.95 -4.45
C CYS A 22 11.33 6.12 -4.40
N PRO A 23 12.65 5.93 -4.63
CA PRO A 23 13.59 7.06 -4.71
C PRO A 23 13.25 8.08 -5.80
N GLU A 24 12.71 7.65 -6.94
CA GLU A 24 12.27 8.56 -8.02
C GLU A 24 10.88 9.15 -7.71
N VAL A 25 9.97 8.33 -7.18
CA VAL A 25 8.64 8.79 -6.74
C VAL A 25 8.75 9.87 -5.65
N ALA A 26 9.76 9.78 -4.78
CA ALA A 26 10.01 10.78 -3.73
C ALA A 26 10.23 12.19 -4.29
N LYS A 27 10.70 12.32 -5.54
CA LYS A 27 10.94 13.59 -6.24
C LYS A 27 9.67 14.16 -6.89
N MET A 28 8.61 13.36 -7.00
CA MET A 28 7.34 13.77 -7.60
C MET A 28 6.43 14.41 -6.54
N GLU A 29 5.60 15.37 -6.93
CA GLU A 29 4.55 15.92 -6.06
C GLU A 29 3.31 15.01 -6.00
N GLY A 30 2.45 15.24 -5.01
CA GLY A 30 1.17 14.54 -4.86
C GLY A 30 1.19 13.31 -3.95
N PRO A 31 0.02 12.70 -3.66
CA PRO A 31 -0.08 11.52 -2.81
C PRO A 31 0.30 10.22 -3.54
N VAL A 32 0.52 9.15 -2.77
CA VAL A 32 0.56 7.77 -3.28
C VAL A 32 -0.81 7.13 -3.07
N LEU A 33 -1.28 6.36 -4.05
CA LEU A 33 -2.50 5.57 -3.93
C LEU A 33 -2.13 4.10 -3.67
N GLU A 34 -2.58 3.54 -2.56
CA GLU A 34 -2.49 2.10 -2.27
C GLU A 34 -3.85 1.47 -2.52
N LEU A 35 -3.92 0.54 -3.48
CA LEU A 35 -5.16 -0.13 -3.86
C LEU A 35 -5.21 -1.53 -3.27
N GLY A 36 -6.03 -1.69 -2.23
CA GLY A 36 -6.09 -2.89 -1.40
C GLY A 36 -5.08 -2.83 -0.26
N LEU A 37 -5.57 -2.53 0.94
CA LEU A 37 -4.80 -2.57 2.18
C LEU A 37 -4.47 -4.01 2.58
N GLY A 38 -5.46 -4.90 2.54
CA GLY A 38 -5.33 -6.27 3.04
C GLY A 38 -4.74 -6.32 4.46
N ASN A 39 -3.63 -7.03 4.64
CA ASN A 39 -2.93 -7.07 5.94
C ASN A 39 -2.08 -5.81 6.23
N GLY A 40 -1.82 -4.97 5.23
CA GLY A 40 -1.12 -3.69 5.39
C GLY A 40 0.41 -3.72 5.27
N ARG A 41 1.01 -4.83 4.81
CA ARG A 41 2.48 -4.97 4.69
C ARG A 41 3.09 -3.98 3.71
N THR A 42 2.51 -3.83 2.52
CA THR A 42 2.99 -2.89 1.49
C THR A 42 2.75 -1.45 1.90
N PHE A 43 1.58 -1.14 2.46
CA PHE A 43 1.30 0.17 3.07
C PHE A 43 2.35 0.55 4.13
N HIS A 44 2.65 -0.35 5.07
CA HIS A 44 3.66 -0.10 6.10
C HIS A 44 5.05 0.14 5.48
N HIS A 45 5.43 -0.67 4.49
CA HIS A 45 6.70 -0.53 3.77
C HIS A 45 6.79 0.80 3.01
N LEU A 46 5.70 1.24 2.38
CA LEU A 46 5.61 2.53 1.70
C LEU A 46 5.82 3.70 2.66
N ARG A 47 5.31 3.63 3.89
CA ARG A 47 5.55 4.66 4.93
C ARG A 47 7.02 4.78 5.32
N GLU A 48 7.75 3.67 5.34
CA GLU A 48 9.20 3.67 5.60
C GLU A 48 9.99 4.25 4.42
N LEU A 49 9.61 3.90 3.19
CA LEU A 49 10.30 4.36 1.97
C LEU A 49 10.02 5.83 1.62
N LEU A 50 8.82 6.33 1.95
CA LEU A 50 8.36 7.67 1.60
C LEU A 50 7.92 8.42 2.87
N PRO A 51 8.85 8.75 3.79
CA PRO A 51 8.50 9.39 5.05
C PRO A 51 7.81 10.73 4.82
N GLY A 52 6.67 10.94 5.48
CA GLY A 52 5.85 12.15 5.37
C GLY A 52 4.99 12.26 4.10
N ARG A 53 5.09 11.32 3.15
CA ARG A 53 4.21 11.27 1.99
C ARG A 53 2.80 10.86 2.42
N ARG A 54 1.79 11.62 2.00
CA ARG A 54 0.39 11.19 2.13
C ARG A 54 0.15 9.96 1.26
N ILE A 55 -0.33 8.87 1.87
CA ILE A 55 -0.72 7.64 1.18
C ILE A 55 -2.23 7.46 1.38
N LEU A 56 -2.99 7.58 0.30
CA LEU A 56 -4.44 7.33 0.29
C LEU A 56 -4.68 5.86 -0.02
N VAL A 57 -5.31 5.16 0.91
CA VAL A 57 -5.54 3.73 0.83
C VAL A 57 -7.00 3.47 0.49
N PHE A 58 -7.24 2.60 -0.48
CA PHE A 58 -8.56 2.12 -0.82
C PHE A 58 -8.67 0.65 -0.44
N ASP A 59 -9.70 0.27 0.30
CA ASP A 59 -10.06 -1.13 0.53
C ASP A 59 -11.58 -1.26 0.69
N ARG A 60 -12.10 -2.48 0.55
CA ARG A 60 -13.51 -2.78 0.80
C ARG A 60 -13.77 -2.92 2.31
N ASP A 61 -12.77 -3.36 3.07
CA ASP A 61 -12.87 -3.58 4.50
C ASP A 61 -11.50 -3.45 5.20
N VAL A 62 -11.49 -3.24 6.52
CA VAL A 62 -10.27 -3.10 7.32
C VAL A 62 -9.91 -4.42 7.98
N GLY A 63 -9.00 -5.16 7.36
CA GLY A 63 -8.39 -6.39 7.92
C GLY A 63 -6.91 -6.27 8.27
N ALA A 64 -6.39 -5.04 8.36
CA ALA A 64 -4.96 -4.78 8.50
C ALA A 64 -4.44 -5.04 9.92
N HIS A 65 -3.13 -5.29 10.01
CA HIS A 65 -2.45 -5.24 11.31
C HIS A 65 -2.58 -3.85 11.93
N ALA A 66 -2.69 -3.76 13.26
CA ALA A 66 -2.94 -2.50 13.96
C ALA A 66 -1.93 -1.39 13.65
N SER A 67 -0.65 -1.74 13.43
CA SER A 67 0.40 -0.77 13.03
C SER A 67 0.31 -0.32 11.56
N SER A 68 -0.60 -0.90 10.79
CA SER A 68 -0.75 -0.70 9.35
C SER A 68 -2.15 -0.17 8.99
N ILE A 69 -2.90 0.32 9.97
CA ILE A 69 -4.18 1.00 9.72
C ILE A 69 -3.86 2.48 9.41
N PRO A 70 -4.28 3.00 8.24
CA PRO A 70 -4.15 4.43 7.91
C PRO A 70 -5.07 5.28 8.79
N ASP A 71 -4.74 6.57 8.93
CA ASP A 71 -5.67 7.54 9.52
C ASP A 71 -6.96 7.61 8.69
N ALA A 72 -8.09 7.90 9.33
CA ALA A 72 -9.41 7.84 8.69
C ALA A 72 -9.52 8.73 7.44
N GLU A 73 -8.86 9.89 7.42
CA GLU A 73 -8.82 10.81 6.27
C GLU A 73 -8.00 10.30 5.07
N ASN A 74 -7.27 9.21 5.28
CA ASN A 74 -6.40 8.56 4.31
C ASN A 74 -6.87 7.14 3.97
N LEU A 75 -8.08 6.76 4.42
CA LEU A 75 -8.69 5.46 4.14
C LEU A 75 -10.06 5.66 3.48
N VAL A 76 -10.20 5.15 2.26
CA VAL A 76 -11.46 5.12 1.52
C VAL A 76 -12.00 3.70 1.54
N LEU A 77 -13.13 3.51 2.22
CA LEU A 77 -13.80 2.22 2.32
C LEU A 77 -14.90 2.06 1.28
N GLY A 78 -14.95 0.88 0.65
CA GLY A 78 -15.98 0.48 -0.29
C GLY A 78 -15.42 0.00 -1.63
N GLU A 79 -16.30 -0.22 -2.60
CA GLU A 79 -15.88 -0.55 -3.96
C GLU A 79 -15.27 0.69 -4.62
N ILE A 80 -13.99 0.61 -5.02
CA ILE A 80 -13.25 1.74 -5.62
C ILE A 80 -14.01 2.41 -6.78
N ARG A 81 -14.72 1.62 -7.58
CA ARG A 81 -15.52 2.12 -8.72
C ARG A 81 -16.64 3.08 -8.30
N GLU A 82 -17.10 2.97 -7.06
CA GLU A 82 -18.19 3.77 -6.49
C GLU A 82 -17.66 4.89 -5.60
N THR A 83 -16.47 4.71 -5.01
CA THR A 83 -15.93 5.60 -3.97
C THR A 83 -14.79 6.50 -4.42
N ALA A 84 -14.17 6.24 -5.58
CA ALA A 84 -13.18 7.11 -6.19
C ALA A 84 -13.85 8.27 -6.97
N VAL A 85 -14.53 9.14 -6.22
CA VAL A 85 -15.22 10.35 -6.73
C VAL A 85 -14.36 11.60 -6.60
#